data_AF-A0A2D7JAX7-F1
#
_entry.id   AF-A0A2D7JAX7-F1
#
_cell.length_a   1.000
_cell.length_b   1.000
_cell.length_c   1.000
_cell.angle_alpha   90.00
_cell.angle_beta   90.00
_cell.angle_gamma   90.00
#
_symmetry.space_group_name_H-M   'P 1'
#
loop_
_entity.id
_entity.type
_entity.pdbx_description
1 polymer ?
#
loop_
_entity_poly.entity_id
_entity_poly.type
_entity_poly.pdbx_seq_one_letter_code
_entity_poly.pdbx_strand_id
1 'polypeptide(L)'
;MAVVNTNVNAAIAQNALVRNERSMNTAMERLSTGQRINSASDDAAGLAIGSRMTSQIRGLETGIRNANDAISMVATADGALVEVTNMLQRMRELALQSANGTTTSADRNYLSSEYANLLSEIDRIAENT
;
A
#
# COMPACT_ATOMS: atom_id res chain seq x y z
N MET A 1 -55.95 6.26 52.29
CA MET A 1 -56.04 4.78 52.21
C MET A 1 -54.76 4.29 51.55
N ALA A 2 -54.02 3.40 52.21
CA ALA A 2 -52.83 2.79 51.63
C ALA A 2 -53.26 1.74 50.59
N VAL A 3 -52.85 1.93 49.34
CA VAL A 3 -53.15 1.00 48.25
C VAL A 3 -52.18 -0.18 48.39
N VAL A 4 -52.63 -1.30 48.93
CA VAL A 4 -51.80 -2.49 49.23
C VAL A 4 -51.52 -3.34 47.97
N ASN A 5 -52.39 -3.27 46.96
CA ASN A 5 -52.34 -4.14 45.79
C ASN A 5 -51.46 -3.61 44.64
N THR A 6 -51.17 -2.29 44.61
CA THR A 6 -50.31 -1.66 43.60
C THR A 6 -49.33 -0.73 44.29
N ASN A 7 -48.10 -1.20 44.50
CA ASN A 7 -47.03 -0.41 45.11
C ASN A 7 -46.37 0.50 44.07
N VAL A 8 -46.93 1.70 43.91
CA VAL A 8 -46.45 2.70 42.94
C VAL A 8 -45.00 3.13 43.22
N ASN A 9 -44.61 3.24 44.50
CA ASN A 9 -43.24 3.60 44.87
C ASN A 9 -42.23 2.52 44.45
N ALA A 10 -42.56 1.24 44.63
CA ALA A 10 -41.74 0.13 44.14
C ALA A 10 -41.67 0.10 42.60
N ALA A 11 -42.78 0.38 41.91
CA ALA A 11 -42.79 0.45 40.45
C ALA A 11 -41.94 1.62 39.90
N ILE A 12 -41.92 2.77 40.58
CA ILE A 12 -41.06 3.90 40.23
C ILE A 12 -39.59 3.55 40.45
N ALA A 13 -39.25 2.94 41.60
CA ALA A 13 -37.89 2.48 41.90
C ALA A 13 -37.40 1.45 40.88
N GLN A 14 -38.24 0.48 40.50
CA GLN A 14 -37.92 -0.52 39.48
C GLN A 14 -37.67 0.13 38.11
N ASN A 15 -38.50 1.10 37.71
CA ASN A 15 -38.29 1.85 36.46
C ASN A 15 -36.98 2.64 36.47
N ALA A 16 -36.60 3.23 37.61
CA ALA A 16 -35.32 3.93 37.76
C ALA A 16 -34.11 2.95 37.65
N LEU A 17 -34.21 1.77 38.28
CA LEU A 17 -33.20 0.72 38.17
C LEU A 17 -33.01 0.26 36.72
N VAL A 18 -34.09 -0.02 36.00
CA VAL A 18 -34.04 -0.45 34.60
C VAL A 18 -33.42 0.62 33.69
N ARG A 19 -33.60 1.91 33.99
CA ARG A 19 -32.93 3.00 33.26
C ARG A 19 -31.43 3.03 33.55
N ASN A 20 -31.02 2.87 34.81
CA ASN A 20 -29.61 2.82 35.19
C ASN A 20 -28.90 1.61 34.59
N GLU A 21 -29.55 0.45 34.58
CA GLU A 21 -29.00 -0.78 34.00
C GLU A 21 -28.75 -0.63 32.49
N ARG A 22 -29.68 0.00 31.75
CA ARG A 22 -29.48 0.33 30.32
C ARG A 22 -28.32 1.29 30.10
N SER A 23 -28.21 2.35 30.90
CA SER A 23 -27.09 3.30 30.82
C SER A 23 -25.75 2.62 31.14
N MET A 24 -25.72 1.75 32.14
CA MET A 24 -24.52 0.98 32.52
C MET A 24 -24.11 0.02 31.39
N ASN A 25 -25.06 -0.70 30.80
CA ASN A 25 -24.78 -1.60 29.66
C ASN A 25 -24.19 -0.84 28.47
N THR A 26 -24.73 0.34 28.15
CA THR A 26 -24.20 1.20 27.07
C THR A 26 -22.78 1.69 27.39
N ALA A 27 -22.51 2.08 28.63
CA ALA A 27 -21.18 2.50 29.07
C ALA A 27 -20.17 1.35 29.01
N MET A 28 -20.58 0.14 29.42
CA MET A 28 -19.77 -1.07 29.33
C MET A 28 -19.47 -1.46 27.87
N GLU A 29 -20.44 -1.32 26.96
CA GLU A 29 -20.23 -1.57 25.54
C GLU A 29 -19.22 -0.60 24.92
N ARG A 30 -19.34 0.70 25.22
CA ARG A 30 -18.37 1.72 24.79
C ARG A 30 -16.98 1.49 25.37
N LEU A 31 -16.90 1.05 26.62
CA LEU A 31 -15.63 0.70 27.26
C LEU A 31 -15.00 -0.53 26.61
N SER A 32 -15.78 -1.57 26.33
CA SER A 32 -15.28 -2.82 25.73
C SER A 32 -14.84 -2.65 24.29
N THR A 33 -15.52 -1.81 23.52
CA THR A 33 -15.22 -1.54 22.10
C THR A 33 -14.17 -0.43 21.94
N GLY A 34 -14.02 0.43 22.95
CA GLY A 34 -13.24 1.66 22.86
C GLY A 34 -13.87 2.70 21.92
N GLN A 35 -15.05 2.43 21.35
CA GLN A 35 -15.71 3.32 20.40
C GLN A 35 -16.84 4.06 21.09
N ARG A 36 -16.91 5.37 20.85
CA ARG A 36 -17.99 6.21 21.37
C ARG A 36 -19.33 5.93 20.69
N ILE A 37 -19.30 5.53 19.41
CA ILE A 37 -20.48 5.25 18.58
C ILE A 37 -20.37 3.79 18.14
N ASN A 38 -21.20 2.93 18.72
CA ASN A 38 -21.20 1.48 18.40
C ASN A 38 -22.33 1.11 17.44
N SER A 39 -23.45 1.82 17.52
CA SER A 39 -24.62 1.57 16.67
C SER A 39 -25.08 2.82 15.93
N ALA A 40 -25.79 2.63 14.81
CA ALA A 40 -26.44 3.72 14.10
C ALA A 40 -27.54 4.41 14.93
N SER A 41 -28.05 3.72 15.96
CA SER A 41 -29.02 4.24 16.92
C SER A 41 -28.42 5.26 17.89
N ASP A 42 -27.10 5.20 18.14
CA ASP A 42 -26.39 6.17 18.99
C ASP A 42 -26.17 7.50 18.26
N ASP A 43 -25.66 7.44 17.02
CA ASP A 43 -25.38 8.60 16.16
C ASP A 43 -25.20 8.15 14.70
N ALA A 44 -26.29 8.16 13.93
CA ALA A 44 -26.27 7.75 12.52
C ALA A 44 -25.36 8.64 11.65
N ALA A 45 -25.29 9.95 11.94
CA ALA A 45 -24.47 10.88 11.16
C ALA A 45 -22.98 10.69 11.46
N GLY A 46 -22.63 10.56 12.75
CA GLY A 46 -21.28 10.27 13.20
C GLY A 46 -20.77 8.93 12.69
N LEU A 47 -21.59 7.88 12.71
CA LEU A 47 -21.25 6.57 12.15
C LEU A 47 -21.04 6.65 10.62
N ALA A 48 -21.88 7.38 9.89
CA ALA A 48 -21.77 7.53 8.45
C ALA A 48 -20.54 8.36 8.01
N ILE A 49 -20.14 9.36 8.80
CA ILE A 49 -18.90 10.11 8.56
C ILE A 49 -17.69 9.22 8.89
N GLY A 50 -17.73 8.53 10.04
CA GLY A 50 -16.68 7.60 10.45
C GLY A 50 -16.42 6.51 9.41
N SER A 51 -17.48 5.84 8.93
CA SER A 51 -17.36 4.80 7.91
C SER A 51 -16.80 5.33 6.58
N ARG A 52 -17.19 6.54 6.18
CA ARG A 52 -16.64 7.22 4.99
C ARG A 52 -15.16 7.54 5.17
N MET A 53 -14.75 8.05 6.33
CA MET A 53 -13.35 8.29 6.65
C MET A 53 -12.55 6.99 6.65
N THR A 54 -13.07 5.92 7.26
CA THR A 54 -12.45 4.58 7.22
C THR A 54 -12.31 4.08 5.79
N SER A 55 -13.32 4.27 4.94
CA SER A 55 -13.25 3.92 3.53
C SER A 55 -12.17 4.72 2.78
N GLN A 56 -12.06 6.02 3.06
CA GLN A 56 -11.02 6.86 2.47
C GLN A 56 -9.62 6.42 2.94
N ILE A 57 -9.44 6.11 4.23
CA ILE A 57 -8.19 5.59 4.77
C ILE A 57 -7.79 4.30 4.05
N ARG A 58 -8.70 3.32 3.92
CA ARG A 58 -8.43 2.08 3.18
C ARG A 58 -8.09 2.32 1.70
N GLY A 59 -8.73 3.32 1.09
CA GLY A 59 -8.43 3.77 -0.26
C GLY A 59 -7.00 4.33 -0.36
N LEU A 60 -6.62 5.20 0.58
CA LEU A 60 -5.28 5.77 0.67
C LEU A 60 -4.22 4.70 0.96
N GLU A 61 -4.48 3.74 1.85
CA GLU A 61 -3.56 2.62 2.12
C GLU A 61 -3.30 1.78 0.87
N THR A 62 -4.32 1.58 0.04
CA THR A 62 -4.16 0.91 -1.25
C THR A 62 -3.39 1.78 -2.24
N GLY A 63 -3.65 3.09 -2.26
CA GLY A 63 -2.87 4.05 -3.05
C GLY A 63 -1.38 4.06 -2.67
N ILE A 64 -1.07 4.00 -1.37
CA ILE A 64 0.31 3.92 -0.87
C ILE A 64 0.97 2.63 -1.32
N ARG A 65 0.28 1.48 -1.24
CA ARG A 65 0.81 0.21 -1.75
C ARG A 65 1.11 0.29 -3.25
N ASN A 66 0.18 0.81 -4.05
CA ASN A 66 0.38 0.99 -5.48
C ASN A 66 1.56 1.93 -5.78
N ALA A 67 1.74 2.99 -4.99
CA ALA A 67 2.88 3.91 -5.14
C ALA A 67 4.21 3.21 -4.82
N ASN A 68 4.25 2.36 -3.79
CA ASN A 68 5.44 1.58 -3.47
C ASN A 68 5.76 0.56 -4.57
N ASP A 69 4.75 -0.11 -5.14
CA ASP A 69 4.96 -1.03 -6.27
C ASP A 69 5.52 -0.29 -7.50
N ALA A 70 5.01 0.92 -7.78
CA ALA A 70 5.55 1.77 -8.84
C ALA A 70 6.99 2.21 -8.56
N ILE A 71 7.33 2.55 -7.31
CA ILE A 71 8.71 2.85 -6.91
C ILE A 71 9.61 1.64 -7.14
N SER A 72 9.19 0.44 -6.74
CA SER A 72 9.94 -0.79 -6.96
C SER A 72 10.14 -1.07 -8.45
N MET A 73 9.12 -0.89 -9.29
CA MET A 73 9.22 -1.02 -10.74
C MET A 73 10.24 -0.04 -11.33
N VAL A 74 10.18 1.23 -10.93
CA VAL A 74 11.14 2.25 -11.38
C VAL A 74 12.56 1.93 -10.91
N ALA A 75 12.74 1.42 -9.69
CA ALA A 75 14.05 1.02 -9.19
C ALA A 75 14.65 -0.15 -9.98
N THR A 76 13.83 -1.13 -10.38
CA THR A 76 14.27 -2.22 -11.28
C THR A 76 14.66 -1.69 -12.65
N ALA A 77 13.86 -0.78 -13.22
CA ALA A 77 14.19 -0.14 -14.49
C ALA A 77 15.49 0.68 -14.42
N ASP A 78 15.71 1.42 -13.33
CA ASP A 78 16.95 2.19 -13.11
C ASP A 78 18.17 1.26 -13.02
N GLY A 79 18.07 0.15 -12.29
CA GLY A 79 19.13 -0.87 -12.23
C GLY A 79 19.43 -1.48 -13.61
N ALA A 80 18.40 -1.74 -14.42
CA ALA A 80 18.57 -2.23 -15.78
C ALA A 80 19.29 -1.22 -16.69
N LEU A 81 18.96 0.07 -16.56
CA LEU A 81 19.61 1.15 -17.32
C LEU A 81 21.08 1.34 -16.94
N VAL A 82 21.46 1.07 -15.68
CA VAL A 82 22.87 1.05 -15.27
C VAL A 82 23.64 -0.04 -16.03
N GLU A 83 23.09 -1.25 -16.15
CA GLU A 83 23.72 -2.33 -16.92
C GLU A 83 23.81 -1.99 -18.42
N VAL A 84 22.75 -1.44 -19.01
CA VAL A 84 22.78 -0.94 -20.39
C VAL A 84 23.87 0.11 -20.58
N THR A 85 24.02 1.04 -19.63
CA THR A 85 25.05 2.07 -19.68
C THR A 85 26.46 1.48 -19.62
N ASN A 86 26.69 0.48 -18.76
CA ASN A 86 27.97 -0.23 -18.68
C ASN A 86 28.29 -0.95 -20.00
N MET A 87 27.32 -1.62 -20.61
CA MET A 87 27.49 -2.27 -21.91
C MET A 87 27.79 -1.27 -23.02
N LEU A 88 27.12 -0.11 -23.05
CA LEU A 88 27.40 0.95 -24.04
C LEU A 88 28.81 1.52 -23.88
N GLN A 89 29.30 1.67 -22.63
CA GLN A 89 30.69 2.05 -22.39
C GLN A 89 31.65 1.00 -22.94
N ARG A 90 31.38 -0.29 -22.69
CA ARG A 90 32.18 -1.39 -23.25
C ARG A 90 32.17 -1.41 -24.78
N MET A 91 31.00 -1.22 -25.40
CA MET A 91 30.86 -1.12 -26.85
C MET A 91 31.69 0.03 -27.44
N ARG A 92 31.78 1.16 -26.72
CA ARG A 92 32.65 2.28 -27.10
C ARG A 92 34.13 1.91 -27.01
N GLU A 93 34.56 1.19 -25.98
CA GLU A 93 35.94 0.69 -25.88
C GLU A 93 36.30 -0.23 -27.05
N LEU A 94 35.42 -1.17 -27.39
CA LEU A 94 35.61 -2.09 -28.51
C LEU A 94 35.72 -1.34 -29.85
N ALA A 95 34.90 -0.31 -30.05
CA ALA A 95 34.97 0.53 -31.24
C ALA A 95 36.31 1.27 -31.35
N LEU A 96 36.81 1.83 -30.25
CA LEU A 96 38.13 2.48 -30.21
C LEU A 96 39.27 1.50 -30.44
N GLN A 97 39.17 0.29 -29.89
CA GLN A 97 40.16 -0.78 -30.08
C GLN A 97 40.21 -1.27 -31.53
N SER A 98 39.05 -1.40 -32.18
CA SER A 98 38.93 -1.78 -33.60
C SER A 98 39.51 -0.71 -34.55
N ALA A 99 39.36 0.57 -34.18
CA ALA A 99 39.88 1.72 -34.93
C ALA A 99 41.41 1.89 -34.85
N ASN A 100 42.10 1.16 -33.97
CA ASN A 100 43.56 1.19 -33.89
C ASN A 100 44.20 0.55 -35.14
N GLY A 101 45.23 1.20 -35.68
CA GLY A 101 45.92 0.77 -36.90
C GLY A 101 46.71 -0.53 -36.77
N THR A 102 47.04 -0.95 -35.55
CA THR A 102 47.76 -2.20 -35.25
C THR A 102 46.85 -3.42 -35.15
N THR A 103 45.53 -3.23 -35.11
CA THR A 103 44.55 -4.31 -34.97
C THR A 103 44.41 -5.08 -36.28
N THR A 104 44.59 -6.41 -36.24
CA THR A 104 44.49 -7.25 -37.44
C THR A 104 43.04 -7.45 -37.89
N SER A 105 42.81 -7.94 -39.10
CA SER A 105 41.47 -8.28 -39.58
C SER A 105 40.79 -9.37 -38.75
N ALA A 106 41.54 -10.35 -38.25
CA ALA A 106 41.03 -11.38 -37.37
C ALA A 106 40.58 -10.79 -36.01
N ASP A 107 41.39 -9.90 -35.42
CA ASP A 107 41.04 -9.22 -34.17
C ASP A 107 39.78 -8.35 -34.33
N ARG A 108 39.63 -7.64 -35.46
CA ARG A 108 38.41 -6.88 -35.75
C ARG A 108 37.16 -7.75 -35.81
N ASN A 109 37.26 -8.98 -36.34
CA ASN A 109 36.13 -9.91 -36.37
C ASN A 109 35.73 -10.37 -34.95
N TYR A 110 36.69 -10.63 -34.07
CA TYR A 110 36.40 -10.98 -32.67
C TYR A 110 35.76 -9.80 -31.92
N LEU A 111 36.32 -8.59 -32.06
CA LEU A 111 35.76 -7.37 -31.46
C LEU A 111 34.34 -7.08 -31.96
N SER A 112 34.09 -7.26 -33.26
CA SER A 112 32.75 -7.11 -33.85
C SER A 112 31.76 -8.15 -33.32
N SER A 113 32.21 -9.37 -33.02
CA SER A 113 31.36 -10.41 -32.46
C SER A 113 30.96 -10.09 -31.01
N GLU A 114 31.91 -9.60 -30.19
CA GLU A 114 31.62 -9.12 -28.83
C GLU A 114 30.65 -7.93 -28.87
N TYR A 115 30.85 -6.98 -29.80
CA TYR A 115 29.95 -5.84 -29.98
C TYR A 115 28.52 -6.28 -30.33
N ALA A 116 28.36 -7.25 -31.25
CA ALA A 116 27.06 -7.78 -31.63
C ALA A 116 26.36 -8.51 -30.47
N ASN A 117 27.10 -9.25 -29.64
CA ASN A 117 26.56 -9.89 -28.45
C ASN A 117 26.09 -8.85 -27.42
N LEU A 118 26.85 -7.78 -27.19
CA LEU A 118 26.44 -6.69 -26.29
C LEU A 118 25.18 -5.99 -26.80
N LEU A 119 25.05 -5.76 -28.10
CA LEU A 119 23.84 -5.21 -28.69
C LEU A 119 22.63 -6.12 -28.44
N SER A 120 22.78 -7.42 -28.70
CA SER A 120 21.72 -8.40 -28.43
C SER A 120 21.34 -8.46 -26.95
N GLU A 121 22.29 -8.27 -26.05
CA GLU A 121 22.02 -8.27 -24.61
C GLU A 121 21.30 -6.99 -24.17
N ILE A 122 21.63 -5.84 -24.75
CA ILE A 122 20.88 -4.59 -24.54
C ILE A 122 19.42 -4.76 -24.98
N ASP A 123 19.19 -5.32 -26.17
CA ASP A 123 17.84 -5.59 -26.68
C ASP A 123 17.09 -6.56 -25.75
N ARG A 124 17.77 -7.61 -25.27
CA ARG A 124 17.19 -8.56 -24.30
C ARG A 124 16.78 -7.88 -22.99
N ILE A 125 17.60 -6.97 -22.45
CA ILE A 125 17.25 -6.22 -21.23
C ILE A 125 16.07 -5.29 -21.51
N ALA A 126 16.04 -4.61 -22.66
CA ALA A 126 14.93 -3.73 -23.02
C ALA A 126 13.59 -4.46 -23.22
N GLU A 127 13.61 -5.71 -23.68
CA GLU A 127 12.39 -6.52 -23.89
C GLU A 127 11.90 -7.25 -22.64
N ASN A 128 12.80 -7.58 -21.69
CA ASN A 128 12.49 -8.43 -20.54
C ASN A 128 12.45 -7.69 -19.19
N THR A 129 12.58 -6.36 -19.18
CA THR A 129 12.59 -5.54 -17.95
C THR A 129 11.66 -4.34 -18.10
#